data_AF-A0A5B6YJ88-F1
#
_entry.id   AF-A0A5B6YJ88-F1
#
_cell.length_a   1.000
_cell.length_b   1.000
_cell.length_c   1.000
_cell.angle_alpha   90.00
_cell.angle_beta   90.00
_cell.angle_gamma   90.00
#
_symmetry.space_group_name_H-M   'P 1'
#
loop_
_entity.id
_entity.type
_entity.pdbx_description
1 polymer ?
#
loop_
_entity_poly.entity_id
_entity_poly.type
_entity_poly.pdbx_seq_one_letter_code
_entity_poly.pdbx_strand_id
1 'polypeptide(L)'
;LGLVKVIEARSKQGGVPKVVERWGEPDSSRCVLAASINDRKTDPLLVVARKSGLIEVLSSISGDLRVSISNAGYADLRPEDDAIVGLHLFQKQRLEASSRSCTLLTCTTKGHASMRSIEVPTSLVDSISNSSSTTWNICASGNILCSKVDGNENHALFGGKGVEVNVWDLDKCTKIWTAKSPAKNSLGIFTPTWFTSATFLSKDDHRKLVAGTNSHQVRLYDISAQRRPVISVDFRDTPIKAVTEDPDGHTIYLGNGSGDLASVDIRTGKLLGCFLGKCSGSIKSIARHPEHPVIASCGLDSYLRFWDIKSRQLLSAVFLKQHLTNVVFDSNFSDEEVAGSAADLTPNEAPNVNEIIVDEEELMLVKRKKASKEHNGSKKVKSKKKSKRLKGESIDVL
;
A
#
# COMPACT_ATOMS: atom_id res chain seq x y z
N LEU A 1 -2.03 6.08 13.50
CA LEU A 1 -3.47 6.36 13.56
C LEU A 1 -4.31 5.18 13.12
N GLY A 2 -3.79 4.21 12.34
CA GLY A 2 -4.42 2.88 12.25
C GLY A 2 -5.77 2.82 11.52
N LEU A 3 -6.17 3.91 10.88
CA LEU A 3 -7.42 4.01 10.15
C LEU A 3 -7.32 3.32 8.80
N VAL A 4 -8.39 2.60 8.43
CA VAL A 4 -8.65 2.21 7.05
C VAL A 4 -9.60 3.24 6.45
N LYS A 5 -9.31 3.73 5.24
CA LYS A 5 -10.15 4.74 4.56
C LYS A 5 -10.71 4.12 3.30
N VAL A 6 -12.03 4.14 3.19
CA VAL A 6 -12.76 3.65 2.02
C VAL A 6 -12.97 4.82 1.07
N ILE A 7 -12.57 4.62 -0.17
CA ILE A 7 -12.65 5.64 -1.22
C ILE A 7 -13.39 5.03 -2.38
N GLU A 8 -14.52 5.63 -2.71
CA GLU A 8 -15.34 5.21 -3.84
C GLU A 8 -15.17 6.18 -5.00
N ALA A 9 -15.05 5.63 -6.20
CA ALA A 9 -15.03 6.39 -7.45
C ALA A 9 -16.19 5.90 -8.33
N ARG A 10 -17.37 6.51 -8.16
CA ARG A 10 -18.57 6.15 -8.94
C ARG A 10 -18.52 6.80 -10.32
N SER A 11 -17.84 6.15 -11.27
CA SER A 11 -18.17 6.09 -12.70
C SER A 11 -17.09 5.33 -13.47
N LYS A 12 -17.48 4.65 -14.56
CA LYS A 12 -16.57 3.96 -15.50
C LYS A 12 -15.54 4.90 -16.17
N GLN A 13 -15.69 6.22 -16.02
CA GLN A 13 -14.85 7.25 -16.64
C GLN A 13 -14.15 8.17 -15.61
N GLY A 14 -13.95 7.73 -14.37
CA GLY A 14 -13.16 8.48 -13.40
C GLY A 14 -13.95 9.60 -12.70
N GLY A 15 -15.13 9.26 -12.20
CA GLY A 15 -15.86 10.10 -11.26
C GLY A 15 -14.96 10.48 -10.09
N VAL A 16 -15.10 11.71 -9.57
CA VAL A 16 -14.18 12.22 -8.55
C VAL A 16 -14.21 11.28 -7.33
N PRO A 17 -13.10 10.57 -7.03
CA PRO A 17 -13.03 9.69 -5.88
C PRO A 17 -13.31 10.46 -4.60
N LYS A 18 -14.21 9.94 -3.77
CA LYS A 18 -14.59 10.53 -2.48
C LYS A 18 -14.35 9.54 -1.37
N VAL A 19 -13.93 10.08 -0.22
CA VAL A 19 -13.84 9.30 1.01
C VAL A 19 -15.27 9.07 1.51
N VAL A 20 -15.71 7.82 1.53
CA VAL A 20 -17.05 7.47 1.98
C VAL A 20 -17.01 7.08 3.45
N GLU A 21 -16.10 6.17 3.80
CA GLU A 21 -16.00 5.66 5.17
C GLU A 21 -14.58 5.71 5.73
N ARG A 22 -14.51 5.62 7.05
CA ARG A 22 -13.26 5.47 7.80
C ARG A 22 -13.49 4.44 8.90
N TRP A 23 -12.77 3.34 8.84
CA TRP A 23 -12.90 2.24 9.79
C TRP A 23 -11.79 2.30 10.85
N GLY A 24 -12.20 2.05 12.08
CA GLY A 24 -11.35 2.07 13.26
C GLY A 24 -11.21 3.45 13.91
N GLU A 25 -10.63 3.45 15.10
CA GLU A 25 -10.35 4.66 15.87
C GLU A 25 -8.90 5.14 15.66
N PRO A 26 -8.66 6.46 15.76
CA PRO A 26 -7.33 7.04 15.55
C PRO A 26 -6.38 6.66 16.69
N ASP A 27 -5.62 5.57 16.50
CA ASP A 27 -4.61 5.11 17.46
C ASP A 27 -3.25 4.88 16.78
N SER A 28 -2.18 5.38 17.38
CA SER A 28 -0.80 5.15 16.95
C SER A 28 -0.35 3.70 17.14
N SER A 29 -0.81 3.03 18.21
CA SER A 29 -0.43 1.65 18.53
C SER A 29 -1.02 0.66 17.51
N ARG A 30 -2.19 0.99 16.96
CA ARG A 30 -2.92 0.20 15.96
C ARG A 30 -2.59 0.54 14.51
N CYS A 31 -1.42 1.13 14.24
CA CYS A 31 -1.02 1.51 12.89
C CYS A 31 -1.06 0.32 11.91
N VAL A 32 -1.64 0.52 10.72
CA VAL A 32 -1.72 -0.53 9.69
C VAL A 32 -0.39 -0.65 8.95
N LEU A 33 0.22 -1.83 9.03
CA LEU A 33 1.50 -2.14 8.40
C LEU A 33 1.33 -2.77 7.03
N ALA A 34 0.45 -3.76 6.93
CA ALA A 34 0.13 -4.47 5.70
C ALA A 34 -1.38 -4.70 5.61
N ALA A 35 -1.88 -4.78 4.38
CA ALA A 35 -3.29 -5.05 4.09
C ALA A 35 -3.36 -5.95 2.87
N SER A 36 -4.34 -6.86 2.85
CA SER A 36 -4.63 -7.74 1.72
C SER A 36 -6.14 -7.89 1.61
N ILE A 37 -6.68 -7.84 0.41
CA ILE A 37 -8.09 -8.14 0.15
C ILE A 37 -8.21 -9.49 -0.55
N ASN A 38 -9.33 -10.17 -0.31
CA ASN A 38 -9.79 -11.25 -1.15
C ASN A 38 -10.96 -10.76 -1.97
N ASP A 39 -10.68 -10.54 -3.25
CA ASP A 39 -11.58 -9.97 -4.23
C ASP A 39 -12.55 -11.05 -4.78
N ARG A 40 -13.37 -11.60 -3.88
CA ARG A 40 -14.45 -12.54 -4.22
C ARG A 40 -15.72 -11.77 -4.55
N LYS A 41 -16.47 -12.28 -5.52
CA LYS A 41 -17.82 -11.79 -5.86
C LYS A 41 -18.82 -11.89 -4.71
N THR A 42 -18.56 -12.74 -3.73
CA THR A 42 -19.46 -12.97 -2.58
C THR A 42 -18.67 -12.90 -1.28
N ASP A 43 -19.07 -12.02 -0.37
CA ASP A 43 -18.46 -11.75 0.95
C ASP A 43 -16.94 -11.45 0.85
N PRO A 44 -16.55 -10.33 0.20
CA PRO A 44 -15.14 -9.97 0.08
C PRO A 44 -14.58 -9.59 1.46
N LEU A 45 -13.41 -10.15 1.77
CA LEU A 45 -12.76 -9.99 3.07
C LEU A 45 -11.52 -9.12 2.94
N LEU A 46 -11.37 -8.18 3.87
CA LEU A 46 -10.18 -7.36 4.01
C LEU A 46 -9.42 -7.79 5.26
N VAL A 47 -8.14 -8.12 5.12
CA VAL A 47 -7.28 -8.42 6.26
C VAL A 47 -6.30 -7.28 6.47
N VAL A 48 -6.15 -6.87 7.73
CA VAL A 48 -5.33 -5.76 8.15
C VAL A 48 -4.37 -6.22 9.25
N ALA A 49 -3.08 -6.08 9.03
CA ALA A 49 -2.06 -6.32 10.04
C ALA A 49 -1.69 -5.01 10.75
N ARG A 50 -1.86 -4.99 12.06
CA ARG A 50 -1.57 -3.83 12.91
C ARG A 50 -0.19 -3.93 13.57
N LYS A 51 0.38 -2.78 13.92
CA LYS A 51 1.67 -2.67 14.64
C LYS A 51 1.65 -3.36 16.01
N SER A 52 0.48 -3.47 16.64
CA SER A 52 0.30 -4.24 17.88
C SER A 52 0.50 -5.76 17.70
N GLY A 53 0.67 -6.26 16.48
CA GLY A 53 0.74 -7.69 16.16
C GLY A 53 -0.62 -8.37 16.03
N LEU A 54 -1.70 -7.61 16.14
CA LEU A 54 -3.05 -8.08 15.84
C LEU A 54 -3.29 -8.07 14.34
N ILE A 55 -3.95 -9.10 13.87
CA ILE A 55 -4.44 -9.26 12.50
C ILE A 55 -5.95 -9.28 12.57
N GLU A 56 -6.59 -8.32 11.92
CA GLU A 56 -8.04 -8.18 11.90
C GLU A 56 -8.56 -8.56 10.51
N VAL A 57 -9.57 -9.41 10.47
CA VAL A 57 -10.33 -9.77 9.28
C VAL A 57 -11.64 -8.99 9.32
N LEU A 58 -11.81 -8.08 8.37
CA LEU A 58 -12.94 -7.18 8.23
C LEU A 58 -13.78 -7.58 7.01
N SER A 59 -15.08 -7.31 7.05
CA SER A 59 -15.87 -7.26 5.82
C SER A 59 -15.48 -6.02 5.01
N SER A 60 -15.24 -6.17 3.71
CA SER A 60 -14.92 -5.05 2.82
C SER A 60 -16.14 -4.17 2.47
N ILE A 61 -17.36 -4.66 2.72
CA ILE A 61 -18.59 -3.93 2.40
C ILE A 61 -18.97 -3.01 3.57
N SER A 62 -19.02 -3.54 4.79
CA SER A 62 -19.45 -2.78 5.98
C SER A 62 -18.32 -2.29 6.88
N GLY A 63 -17.11 -2.86 6.75
CA GLY A 63 -16.02 -2.60 7.67
C GLY A 63 -16.12 -3.33 9.01
N ASP A 64 -17.12 -4.19 9.19
CA ASP A 64 -17.33 -4.92 10.44
C ASP A 64 -16.21 -5.93 10.70
N LEU A 65 -15.75 -5.99 11.96
CA LEU A 65 -14.77 -6.95 12.41
C LEU A 65 -15.40 -8.36 12.49
N ARG A 66 -14.89 -9.29 11.68
CA ARG A 66 -15.30 -10.70 11.71
C ARG A 66 -14.45 -11.51 12.67
N VAL A 67 -13.12 -11.38 12.59
CA VAL A 67 -12.18 -12.15 13.41
C VAL A 67 -10.96 -11.29 13.75
N SER A 68 -10.47 -11.40 14.98
CA SER A 68 -9.19 -10.81 15.41
C SER A 68 -8.24 -11.92 15.86
N ILE A 69 -7.00 -11.86 15.39
CA ILE A 69 -6.00 -12.92 15.59
C ILE A 69 -4.72 -12.28 16.10
N SER A 70 -4.20 -12.82 17.19
CA SER A 70 -2.88 -12.46 17.69
C SER A 70 -1.80 -13.23 16.92
N ASN A 71 -0.74 -12.54 16.48
CA ASN A 71 0.44 -13.18 15.93
C ASN A 71 1.32 -13.83 17.04
N ALA A 72 0.73 -14.70 17.87
CA ALA A 72 1.43 -15.40 18.94
C ALA A 72 2.08 -16.68 18.40
N GLY A 73 3.23 -16.54 17.73
CA GLY A 73 4.00 -17.67 17.22
C GLY A 73 5.24 -18.04 18.04
N TYR A 74 5.76 -17.10 18.86
CA TYR A 74 6.95 -17.32 19.67
C TYR A 74 6.79 -16.63 21.02
N ALA A 75 6.88 -17.40 22.10
CA ALA A 75 6.58 -16.99 23.47
C ALA A 75 7.48 -15.87 24.03
N ASP A 76 8.58 -15.50 23.35
CA ASP A 76 9.61 -14.60 23.89
C ASP A 76 9.79 -13.27 23.15
N LEU A 77 9.00 -12.98 22.12
CA LEU A 77 9.13 -11.73 21.35
C LEU A 77 7.91 -10.83 21.54
N ARG A 78 8.16 -9.58 21.97
CA ARG A 78 7.14 -8.55 21.96
C ARG A 78 6.73 -8.28 20.50
N PRO A 79 5.43 -8.17 20.19
CA PRO A 79 4.96 -7.87 18.84
C PRO A 79 5.55 -6.58 18.24
N GLU A 80 5.95 -5.64 19.09
CA GLU A 80 6.56 -4.38 18.67
C GLU A 80 7.97 -4.54 18.08
N ASP A 81 8.68 -5.61 18.44
CA ASP A 81 10.04 -5.89 17.99
C ASP A 81 10.09 -6.69 16.68
N ASP A 82 8.96 -7.27 16.26
CA ASP A 82 8.85 -8.03 15.03
C ASP A 82 7.58 -7.71 14.26
N ALA A 83 7.67 -6.63 13.48
CA ALA A 83 6.55 -6.08 12.73
C ALA A 83 6.12 -7.01 11.58
N ILE A 84 4.82 -7.09 11.31
CA ILE A 84 4.29 -7.83 10.17
C ILE A 84 4.53 -7.00 8.90
N VAL A 85 5.21 -7.61 7.93
CA VAL A 85 5.58 -6.99 6.64
C VAL A 85 4.79 -7.60 5.50
N GLY A 86 4.67 -8.92 5.49
CA GLY A 86 3.92 -9.67 4.49
C GLY A 86 2.58 -10.11 5.03
N LEU A 87 1.52 -9.85 4.27
CA LEU A 87 0.18 -10.31 4.55
C LEU A 87 -0.47 -10.68 3.23
N HIS A 88 -0.97 -11.91 3.12
CA HIS A 88 -1.69 -12.37 1.95
C HIS A 88 -2.86 -13.26 2.37
N LEU A 89 -4.06 -12.90 1.89
CA LEU A 89 -5.28 -13.68 2.05
C LEU A 89 -5.50 -14.51 0.78
N PHE A 90 -5.60 -15.82 0.95
CA PHE A 90 -5.76 -16.75 -0.16
C PHE A 90 -7.18 -16.71 -0.73
N GLN A 91 -7.26 -16.69 -2.06
CA GLN A 91 -8.48 -16.78 -2.84
C GLN A 91 -8.95 -18.23 -2.94
N LYS A 92 -8.05 -19.20 -3.08
CA LYS A 92 -8.38 -20.63 -3.21
C LYS A 92 -8.83 -21.22 -1.88
N GLN A 93 -10.03 -21.79 -1.84
CA GLN A 93 -10.42 -22.69 -0.75
C GLN A 93 -9.70 -24.03 -0.97
N ARG A 94 -8.92 -24.48 0.01
CA ARG A 94 -8.56 -25.90 0.08
C ARG A 94 -9.86 -26.68 0.31
N LEU A 95 -10.13 -27.64 -0.58
CA LEU A 95 -11.42 -28.31 -0.82
C LEU A 95 -12.08 -29.05 0.38
N GLU A 96 -11.56 -28.93 1.59
CA GLU A 96 -11.95 -29.79 2.72
C GLU A 96 -12.78 -29.13 3.84
N ALA A 97 -13.20 -27.87 3.70
CA ALA A 97 -14.02 -27.22 4.72
C ALA A 97 -15.43 -26.87 4.20
N SER A 98 -16.44 -27.49 4.80
CA SER A 98 -17.86 -27.14 4.66
C SER A 98 -18.23 -25.81 5.35
N SER A 99 -17.26 -25.19 6.03
CA SER A 99 -17.31 -23.86 6.67
C SER A 99 -16.55 -22.83 5.81
N ARG A 100 -16.93 -21.55 5.83
CA ARG A 100 -16.23 -20.43 5.16
C ARG A 100 -14.85 -20.21 5.80
N SER A 101 -13.91 -21.10 5.53
CA SER A 101 -12.52 -20.96 5.98
C SER A 101 -11.74 -20.06 5.01
N CYS A 102 -10.85 -19.24 5.57
CA CYS A 102 -9.88 -18.46 4.84
C CYS A 102 -8.47 -18.85 5.30
N THR A 103 -7.58 -19.05 4.34
CA THR A 103 -6.16 -19.27 4.64
C THR A 103 -5.43 -17.94 4.56
N LEU A 104 -4.54 -17.68 5.51
CA LEU A 104 -3.74 -16.46 5.60
C LEU A 104 -2.26 -16.81 5.65
N LEU A 105 -1.44 -16.12 4.86
CA LEU A 105 0.01 -16.10 5.00
C LEU A 105 0.45 -14.78 5.65
N THR A 106 1.22 -14.88 6.72
CA THR A 106 1.84 -13.76 7.39
C THR A 106 3.36 -13.91 7.36
N CYS A 107 4.06 -12.78 7.29
CA CYS A 107 5.51 -12.75 7.35
C CYS A 107 5.97 -11.55 8.17
N THR A 108 6.88 -11.80 9.11
CA THR A 108 7.44 -10.79 9.99
C THR A 108 8.78 -10.24 9.49
N THR A 109 9.20 -9.10 10.02
CA THR A 109 10.49 -8.48 9.70
C THR A 109 11.68 -9.40 9.94
N LYS A 110 11.66 -10.23 10.99
CA LYS A 110 12.75 -11.17 11.32
C LYS A 110 12.73 -12.44 10.46
N GLY A 111 11.72 -12.58 9.59
CA GLY A 111 11.62 -13.68 8.63
C GLY A 111 10.88 -14.90 9.15
N HIS A 112 10.04 -14.75 10.17
CA HIS A 112 9.10 -15.79 10.54
C HIS A 112 7.89 -15.72 9.60
N ALA A 113 7.61 -16.83 8.91
CA ALA A 113 6.38 -16.99 8.15
C ALA A 113 5.42 -17.89 8.91
N SER A 114 4.14 -17.55 8.88
CA SER A 114 3.08 -18.45 9.36
C SER A 114 1.94 -18.50 8.36
N MET A 115 1.45 -19.70 8.11
CA MET A 115 0.22 -19.95 7.38
C MET A 115 -0.84 -20.47 8.35
N ARG A 116 -2.04 -19.88 8.32
CA ARG A 116 -3.14 -20.22 9.24
C ARG A 116 -4.41 -20.40 8.45
N SER A 117 -5.17 -21.46 8.75
CA SER A 117 -6.55 -21.60 8.27
C SER A 117 -7.50 -21.13 9.37
N ILE A 118 -8.37 -20.19 9.03
CA ILE A 118 -9.27 -19.53 9.97
C ILE A 118 -10.70 -19.78 9.51
N GLU A 119 -11.56 -20.22 10.40
CA GLU A 119 -12.99 -20.27 10.13
C GLU A 119 -13.59 -18.90 10.37
N VAL A 120 -14.24 -18.33 9.35
CA VAL A 120 -14.90 -17.02 9.47
C VAL A 120 -16.36 -17.26 9.88
N PRO A 121 -16.77 -16.90 11.12
CA PRO A 121 -18.14 -17.10 11.57
C PRO A 121 -19.12 -16.23 10.77
N THR A 122 -20.33 -16.74 10.56
CA THR A 122 -21.43 -16.01 9.89
C THR A 122 -22.25 -15.14 10.85
N SER A 123 -22.10 -15.31 12.17
CA SER A 123 -22.72 -14.46 13.20
C SER A 123 -21.71 -14.11 14.30
N LEU A 124 -21.92 -12.97 14.97
CA LEU A 124 -21.06 -12.40 16.02
C LEU A 124 -21.08 -13.18 17.35
N VAL A 125 -21.43 -14.47 17.34
CA VAL A 125 -21.50 -15.29 18.54
C VAL A 125 -20.30 -16.25 18.56
N ASP A 126 -19.36 -15.92 19.44
CA ASP A 126 -18.24 -16.72 19.95
C ASP A 126 -17.80 -17.95 19.16
N SER A 127 -16.56 -17.94 18.68
CA SER A 127 -15.57 -18.92 19.12
C SER A 127 -14.18 -18.65 18.55
N ILE A 128 -13.19 -18.70 19.44
CA ILE A 128 -11.78 -18.83 19.10
C ILE A 128 -11.62 -20.19 18.43
N SER A 129 -11.54 -20.22 17.10
CA SER A 129 -11.19 -21.45 16.38
C SER A 129 -9.70 -21.73 16.58
N ASN A 130 -9.36 -22.90 17.11
CA ASN A 130 -8.00 -23.46 17.07
C ASN A 130 -7.58 -23.62 15.61
N SER A 131 -6.96 -22.57 15.07
CA SER A 131 -6.40 -22.59 13.72
C SER A 131 -5.15 -23.44 13.73
N SER A 132 -5.12 -24.49 12.91
CA SER A 132 -3.86 -25.15 12.59
C SER A 132 -2.97 -24.12 11.90
N SER A 133 -1.83 -23.86 12.52
CA SER A 133 -0.83 -22.94 11.98
C SER A 133 0.43 -23.70 11.63
N THR A 134 0.88 -23.56 10.39
CA THR A 134 2.21 -24.01 9.98
C THR A 134 3.13 -22.82 10.03
N THR A 135 4.25 -22.95 10.74
CA THR A 135 5.24 -21.89 10.90
C THR A 135 6.59 -22.37 10.39
N TRP A 136 7.33 -21.47 9.75
CA TRP A 136 8.68 -21.76 9.27
C TRP A 136 9.52 -20.48 9.22
N ASN A 137 10.85 -20.66 9.22
CA ASN A 137 11.80 -19.56 9.20
C ASN A 137 12.35 -19.36 7.79
N ILE A 138 12.18 -18.15 7.24
CA ILE A 138 12.62 -17.78 5.90
C ILE A 138 14.12 -17.45 5.87
N CYS A 139 14.56 -16.66 6.85
CA CYS A 139 15.93 -16.20 7.01
C CYS A 139 16.39 -16.36 8.46
N ALA A 140 17.66 -16.67 8.64
CA ALA A 140 18.31 -16.71 9.96
C ALA A 140 18.84 -15.33 10.39
N SER A 141 19.08 -14.43 9.42
CA SER A 141 19.58 -13.08 9.66
C SER A 141 19.12 -12.14 8.54
N GLY A 142 19.05 -10.84 8.88
CA GLY A 142 18.54 -9.80 7.99
C GLY A 142 17.05 -9.50 8.23
N ASN A 143 16.55 -8.48 7.53
CA ASN A 143 15.17 -8.03 7.69
C ASN A 143 14.39 -8.21 6.39
N ILE A 144 13.29 -8.96 6.43
CA ILE A 144 12.33 -9.04 5.32
C ILE A 144 11.60 -7.71 5.19
N LEU A 145 11.46 -7.23 3.95
CA LEU A 145 10.80 -5.96 3.63
C LEU A 145 9.71 -6.11 2.57
N CYS A 146 9.74 -7.19 1.79
CA CYS A 146 8.70 -7.49 0.83
C CYS A 146 8.33 -8.97 0.86
N SER A 147 7.03 -9.21 0.66
CA SER A 147 6.44 -10.52 0.48
C SER A 147 5.34 -10.43 -0.56
N LYS A 148 5.28 -11.40 -1.46
CA LYS A 148 4.22 -11.57 -2.45
C LYS A 148 3.95 -13.04 -2.69
N VAL A 149 2.71 -13.37 -3.04
CA VAL A 149 2.28 -14.72 -3.38
C VAL A 149 1.94 -14.74 -4.87
N ASP A 150 2.23 -15.87 -5.51
CA ASP A 150 1.94 -16.13 -6.91
C ASP A 150 0.42 -16.20 -7.18
N GLY A 151 -0.01 -15.97 -8.42
CA GLY A 151 -1.42 -16.01 -8.81
C GLY A 151 -2.09 -17.36 -8.60
N ASN A 152 -1.32 -18.46 -8.68
CA ASN A 152 -1.80 -19.82 -8.38
C ASN A 152 -1.74 -20.17 -6.89
N GLU A 153 -1.21 -19.28 -6.05
CA GLU A 153 -1.11 -19.42 -4.59
C GLU A 153 -0.29 -20.61 -4.07
N ASN A 154 0.54 -21.22 -4.92
CA ASN A 154 1.42 -22.32 -4.52
C ASN A 154 2.81 -21.83 -4.11
N HIS A 155 3.20 -20.62 -4.52
CA HIS A 155 4.53 -20.08 -4.31
C HIS A 155 4.51 -18.72 -3.61
N ALA A 156 5.46 -18.50 -2.72
CA ALA A 156 5.68 -17.21 -2.07
C ALA A 156 7.09 -16.67 -2.31
N LEU A 157 7.15 -15.36 -2.50
CA LEU A 157 8.34 -14.57 -2.72
C LEU A 157 8.65 -13.79 -1.45
N PHE A 158 9.91 -13.82 -1.01
CA PHE A 158 10.38 -13.02 0.11
C PHE A 158 11.70 -12.33 -0.24
N GLY A 159 11.87 -11.09 0.19
CA GLY A 159 13.12 -10.34 0.00
C GLY A 159 13.27 -9.21 1.02
N GLY A 160 14.50 -8.73 1.20
CA GLY A 160 14.72 -7.68 2.18
C GLY A 160 16.13 -7.10 2.26
N LYS A 161 16.46 -6.54 3.42
CA LYS A 161 17.79 -6.00 3.73
C LYS A 161 18.69 -7.11 4.26
N GLY A 162 19.72 -7.46 3.48
CA GLY A 162 20.62 -8.57 3.80
C GLY A 162 20.03 -9.95 3.51
N VAL A 163 18.81 -9.99 2.95
CA VAL A 163 18.14 -11.21 2.51
C VAL A 163 17.91 -11.10 1.01
N GLU A 164 18.56 -11.99 0.26
CA GLU A 164 18.33 -12.14 -1.18
C GLU A 164 16.90 -12.58 -1.46
N VAL A 165 16.43 -12.35 -2.68
CA VAL A 165 15.09 -12.77 -3.10
C VAL A 165 15.01 -14.30 -3.09
N ASN A 166 14.02 -14.84 -2.38
CA ASN A 166 13.80 -16.27 -2.23
C ASN A 166 12.39 -16.64 -2.67
N VAL A 167 12.26 -17.80 -3.31
CA VAL A 167 10.97 -18.40 -3.68
C VAL A 167 10.77 -19.67 -2.88
N TRP A 168 9.59 -19.80 -2.29
CA TRP A 168 9.19 -20.90 -1.42
C TRP A 168 7.97 -21.61 -1.98
N ASP A 169 7.98 -22.93 -1.87
CA ASP A 169 6.80 -23.78 -2.03
C ASP A 169 5.95 -23.65 -0.76
N LEU A 170 4.69 -23.25 -0.90
CA LEU A 170 3.75 -23.07 0.20
C LEU A 170 3.11 -24.39 0.64
N ASP A 171 3.05 -25.41 -0.22
CA ASP A 171 2.51 -26.72 0.14
C ASP A 171 3.52 -27.48 1.01
N LYS A 172 4.80 -27.44 0.62
CA LYS A 172 5.88 -28.10 1.36
C LYS A 172 6.55 -27.22 2.41
N CYS A 173 6.28 -25.92 2.40
CA CYS A 173 7.00 -24.92 3.22
C CYS A 173 8.52 -24.99 3.02
N THR A 174 8.98 -25.22 1.78
CA THR A 174 10.42 -25.39 1.46
C THR A 174 10.91 -24.31 0.51
N LYS A 175 12.17 -23.94 0.67
CA LYS A 175 12.84 -22.98 -0.22
C LYS A 175 13.23 -23.66 -1.52
N ILE A 176 12.62 -23.24 -2.62
CA ILE A 176 12.90 -23.77 -3.97
C ILE A 176 14.10 -23.04 -4.57
N TRP A 177 14.13 -21.72 -4.44
CA TRP A 177 15.08 -20.88 -5.16
C TRP A 177 15.55 -19.69 -4.32
N THR A 178 16.78 -19.26 -4.58
CA THR A 178 17.41 -18.08 -3.96
C THR A 178 18.26 -17.35 -5.00
N ALA A 179 18.12 -16.03 -5.05
CA ALA A 179 18.94 -15.19 -5.90
C ALA A 179 20.40 -15.24 -5.45
N LYS A 180 21.32 -15.31 -6.41
CA LYS A 180 22.75 -15.25 -6.14
C LYS A 180 23.14 -13.79 -5.93
N SER A 181 23.82 -13.52 -4.83
CA SER A 181 24.36 -12.19 -4.57
C SER A 181 25.27 -11.71 -5.70
N PRO A 182 25.34 -10.38 -5.93
CA PRO A 182 26.29 -9.81 -6.86
C PRO A 182 27.73 -10.22 -6.54
N ALA A 183 28.58 -10.25 -7.57
CA ALA A 183 30.01 -10.46 -7.35
C ALA A 183 30.59 -9.29 -6.54
N LYS A 184 31.68 -9.55 -5.82
CA LYS A 184 32.48 -8.50 -5.18
C LYS A 184 33.01 -7.56 -6.26
N ASN A 185 33.09 -6.27 -5.94
CA ASN A 185 33.70 -5.30 -6.85
C ASN A 185 35.21 -5.59 -7.00
N SER A 186 35.88 -4.95 -7.96
CA SER A 186 37.33 -5.11 -8.20
C SER A 186 38.21 -4.81 -6.98
N LEU A 187 37.69 -4.05 -6.00
CA LEU A 187 38.32 -3.73 -4.73
C LEU A 187 38.05 -4.79 -3.62
N GLY A 188 37.41 -5.91 -3.95
CA GLY A 188 37.06 -6.97 -2.99
C GLY A 188 35.91 -6.60 -2.04
N ILE A 189 35.35 -5.41 -2.14
CA ILE A 189 34.23 -4.95 -1.32
C ILE A 189 32.95 -5.64 -1.78
N PHE A 190 32.24 -6.23 -0.82
CA PHE A 190 30.91 -6.83 -1.02
C PHE A 190 29.86 -5.90 -0.44
N THR A 191 28.93 -5.45 -1.28
CA THR A 191 27.77 -4.69 -0.84
C THR A 191 26.54 -5.59 -0.96
N PRO A 192 25.93 -6.01 0.17
CA PRO A 192 24.74 -6.84 0.11
C PRO A 192 23.60 -6.09 -0.57
N THR A 193 22.84 -6.82 -1.38
CA THR A 193 21.68 -6.25 -2.05
C THR A 193 20.54 -6.05 -1.08
N TRP A 194 19.93 -4.87 -1.15
CA TRP A 194 18.81 -4.49 -0.32
C TRP A 194 17.57 -4.40 -1.21
N PHE A 195 16.72 -5.43 -1.13
CA PHE A 195 15.43 -5.45 -1.80
C PHE A 195 14.37 -4.77 -0.96
N THR A 196 13.60 -3.90 -1.60
CA THR A 196 12.56 -3.08 -0.94
C THR A 196 11.16 -3.53 -1.34
N SER A 197 11.00 -4.04 -2.55
CA SER A 197 9.74 -4.51 -3.10
C SER A 197 10.04 -5.62 -4.12
N ALA A 198 9.14 -6.59 -4.24
CA ALA A 198 9.27 -7.66 -5.24
C ALA A 198 7.88 -8.17 -5.61
N THR A 199 7.72 -8.63 -6.84
CA THR A 199 6.45 -9.19 -7.34
C THR A 199 6.69 -10.25 -8.42
N PHE A 200 5.69 -11.11 -8.63
CA PHE A 200 5.66 -12.04 -9.76
C PHE A 200 5.17 -11.30 -11.00
N LEU A 201 5.69 -11.68 -12.17
CA LEU A 201 5.38 -10.96 -13.41
C LEU A 201 4.06 -11.41 -14.03
N SER A 202 3.75 -12.71 -13.99
CA SER A 202 2.55 -13.28 -14.59
C SER A 202 1.75 -14.04 -13.54
N LYS A 203 0.42 -14.01 -13.67
CA LYS A 203 -0.51 -14.76 -12.84
C LYS A 203 -0.32 -16.29 -12.99
N ASP A 204 0.14 -16.72 -14.17
CA ASP A 204 0.23 -18.14 -14.52
C ASP A 204 1.68 -18.66 -14.54
N ASP A 205 2.68 -17.77 -14.56
CA ASP A 205 4.10 -18.14 -14.62
C ASP A 205 4.89 -17.61 -13.42
N HIS A 206 5.05 -18.47 -12.41
CA HIS A 206 5.88 -18.23 -11.22
C HIS A 206 7.37 -18.15 -11.52
N ARG A 207 7.82 -18.43 -12.76
CA ARG A 207 9.25 -18.46 -13.11
C ARG A 207 9.87 -17.09 -13.18
N LYS A 208 9.10 -16.05 -13.51
CA LYS A 208 9.62 -14.69 -13.67
C LYS A 208 9.19 -13.81 -12.52
N LEU A 209 10.18 -13.24 -11.86
CA LEU A 209 9.98 -12.34 -10.73
C LEU A 209 10.76 -11.06 -10.94
N VAL A 210 10.22 -9.97 -10.42
CA VAL A 210 10.82 -8.65 -10.51
C VAL A 210 11.04 -8.13 -9.10
N ALA A 211 12.23 -7.59 -8.84
CA ALA A 211 12.59 -7.03 -7.55
C ALA A 211 13.15 -5.63 -7.69
N GLY A 212 12.60 -4.70 -6.90
CA GLY A 212 13.11 -3.34 -6.72
C GLY A 212 14.16 -3.31 -5.62
N THR A 213 15.24 -2.57 -5.88
CA THR A 213 16.37 -2.44 -4.96
C THR A 213 16.47 -1.02 -4.38
N ASN A 214 17.12 -0.92 -3.22
CA ASN A 214 17.44 0.38 -2.64
C ASN A 214 18.51 1.14 -3.45
N SER A 215 19.27 0.44 -4.30
CA SER A 215 20.27 1.00 -5.23
C SER A 215 19.67 1.43 -6.58
N HIS A 216 18.39 1.80 -6.62
CA HIS A 216 17.72 2.41 -7.78
C HIS A 216 17.52 1.47 -8.99
N GLN A 217 17.85 0.20 -8.83
CA GLN A 217 17.72 -0.80 -9.88
C GLN A 217 16.44 -1.61 -9.71
N VAL A 218 15.84 -1.96 -10.84
CA VAL A 218 14.84 -3.01 -10.93
C VAL A 218 15.45 -4.20 -11.64
N ARG A 219 15.33 -5.37 -11.02
CA ARG A 219 15.96 -6.61 -11.48
C ARG A 219 14.91 -7.65 -11.84
N LEU A 220 15.01 -8.20 -13.04
CA LEU A 220 14.27 -9.37 -13.47
C LEU A 220 15.07 -10.63 -13.17
N TYR A 221 14.44 -11.61 -12.55
CA TYR A 221 15.00 -12.94 -12.38
C TYR A 221 14.11 -13.97 -13.06
N ASP A 222 14.76 -15.00 -13.60
CA ASP A 222 14.12 -16.20 -14.13
C ASP A 222 14.61 -17.40 -13.32
N ILE A 223 13.69 -18.06 -12.61
CA ILE A 223 13.97 -19.20 -11.74
C ILE A 223 14.62 -20.35 -12.52
N SER A 224 14.21 -20.55 -13.79
CA SER A 224 14.65 -21.66 -14.63
C SER A 224 15.99 -21.42 -15.32
N ALA A 225 16.31 -20.17 -15.63
CA ALA A 225 17.51 -19.83 -16.38
C ALA A 225 18.73 -19.71 -15.48
N GLN A 226 18.76 -18.73 -14.58
CA GLN A 226 19.94 -18.41 -13.77
C GLN A 226 19.55 -17.79 -12.43
N ARG A 227 20.39 -17.99 -11.42
CA ARG A 227 20.23 -17.33 -10.10
C ARG A 227 20.61 -15.84 -10.10
N ARG A 228 21.17 -15.33 -11.20
CA ARG A 228 21.54 -13.92 -11.37
C ARG A 228 20.42 -13.17 -12.10
N PRO A 229 20.33 -11.83 -11.95
CA PRO A 229 19.33 -11.07 -12.69
C PRO A 229 19.58 -11.20 -14.20
N VAL A 230 18.53 -11.50 -14.94
CA VAL A 230 18.55 -11.59 -16.41
C VAL A 230 18.64 -10.18 -16.99
N ILE A 231 17.87 -9.26 -16.42
CA ILE A 231 17.84 -7.84 -16.80
C ILE A 231 17.95 -7.00 -15.53
N SER A 232 18.74 -5.94 -15.59
CA SER A 232 18.82 -4.91 -14.57
C SER A 232 18.58 -3.55 -15.23
N VAL A 233 17.55 -2.85 -14.79
CA VAL A 233 17.18 -1.53 -15.29
C VAL A 233 17.43 -0.51 -14.18
N ASP A 234 18.29 0.47 -14.44
CA ASP A 234 18.50 1.59 -13.53
C ASP A 234 17.44 2.66 -13.77
N PHE A 235 16.76 3.10 -12.71
CA PHE A 235 15.75 4.14 -12.79
C PHE A 235 16.10 5.31 -11.87
N ARG A 236 16.70 6.33 -12.49
CA ARG A 236 17.14 7.57 -11.81
C ARG A 236 18.04 7.26 -10.60
N ASP A 237 18.19 8.22 -9.70
CA ASP A 237 19.15 8.16 -8.59
C ASP A 237 18.48 7.99 -7.21
N THR A 238 17.24 7.48 -7.15
CA THR A 238 16.54 7.29 -5.85
C THR A 238 15.95 5.91 -5.66
N PRO A 239 15.89 5.39 -4.40
CA PRO A 239 15.55 4.00 -4.15
C PRO A 239 14.20 3.62 -4.73
N ILE A 240 14.10 2.43 -5.32
CA ILE A 240 12.79 1.87 -5.68
C ILE A 240 12.12 1.46 -4.38
N LYS A 241 10.85 1.83 -4.20
CA LYS A 241 10.10 1.58 -2.95
C LYS A 241 8.87 0.72 -3.16
N ALA A 242 8.26 0.79 -4.34
CA ALA A 242 7.12 -0.03 -4.71
C ALA A 242 7.29 -0.51 -6.15
N VAL A 243 6.94 -1.76 -6.39
CA VAL A 243 6.84 -2.38 -7.71
C VAL A 243 5.52 -3.14 -7.78
N THR A 244 4.81 -3.02 -8.89
CA THR A 244 3.64 -3.82 -9.21
C THR A 244 3.68 -4.21 -10.68
N GLU A 245 3.20 -5.40 -10.97
CA GLU A 245 3.02 -5.98 -12.29
C GLU A 245 1.77 -5.44 -12.97
N ASP A 246 1.75 -5.51 -14.30
CA ASP A 246 0.54 -5.41 -15.09
C ASP A 246 0.03 -6.82 -15.45
N PRO A 247 -1.30 -7.01 -15.62
CA PRO A 247 -1.86 -8.29 -16.07
C PRO A 247 -1.35 -8.75 -17.45
N ASP A 248 -0.71 -7.86 -18.23
CA ASP A 248 -0.07 -8.21 -19.50
C ASP A 248 1.14 -9.16 -19.35
N GLY A 249 1.70 -9.30 -18.15
CA GLY A 249 2.85 -10.17 -17.88
C GLY A 249 4.19 -9.66 -18.43
N HIS A 250 4.28 -8.41 -18.85
CA HIS A 250 5.46 -7.84 -19.50
C HIS A 250 5.80 -6.43 -19.00
N THR A 251 4.79 -5.67 -18.59
CA THR A 251 4.93 -4.33 -18.07
C THR A 251 4.97 -4.36 -16.55
N ILE A 252 5.86 -3.55 -15.99
CA ILE A 252 5.88 -3.27 -14.55
C ILE A 252 5.74 -1.77 -14.30
N TYR A 253 5.12 -1.43 -13.18
CA TYR A 253 5.05 -0.09 -12.65
C TYR A 253 5.94 0.03 -11.43
N LEU A 254 6.73 1.09 -11.39
CA LEU A 254 7.73 1.31 -10.35
C LEU A 254 7.58 2.70 -9.76
N GLY A 255 7.70 2.77 -8.44
CA GLY A 255 7.66 4.00 -7.66
C GLY A 255 8.92 4.19 -6.86
N ASN A 256 9.52 5.37 -6.95
CA ASN A 256 10.78 5.68 -6.26
C ASN A 256 10.57 6.50 -4.98
N GLY A 257 11.67 6.68 -4.24
CA GLY A 257 11.73 7.49 -3.01
C GLY A 257 11.55 8.99 -3.23
N SER A 258 11.73 9.47 -4.47
CA SER A 258 11.48 10.87 -4.84
C SER A 258 10.04 11.17 -5.25
N GLY A 259 9.19 10.16 -5.45
CA GLY A 259 7.81 10.35 -5.88
C GLY A 259 7.56 10.22 -7.38
N ASP A 260 8.55 9.75 -8.15
CA ASP A 260 8.36 9.45 -9.56
C ASP A 260 7.74 8.05 -9.72
N LEU A 261 6.72 7.99 -10.58
CA LEU A 261 6.04 6.77 -11.01
C LEU A 261 6.35 6.56 -12.50
N ALA A 262 6.73 5.35 -12.89
CA ALA A 262 7.04 5.02 -14.28
C ALA A 262 6.60 3.61 -14.63
N SER A 263 6.52 3.32 -15.94
CA SER A 263 6.36 1.96 -16.45
C SER A 263 7.55 1.52 -17.28
N VAL A 264 7.90 0.24 -17.17
CA VAL A 264 9.05 -0.39 -17.84
C VAL A 264 8.57 -1.67 -18.50
N ASP A 265 8.98 -1.89 -19.74
CA ASP A 265 8.86 -3.18 -20.41
C ASP A 265 10.03 -4.04 -19.97
N ILE A 266 9.74 -5.09 -19.22
CA ILE A 266 10.76 -5.95 -18.63
C ILE A 266 11.36 -6.93 -19.63
N ARG A 267 10.71 -7.17 -20.78
CA ARG A 267 11.26 -8.03 -21.85
C ARG A 267 12.42 -7.37 -22.56
N THR A 268 12.32 -6.05 -22.76
CA THR A 268 13.35 -5.25 -23.42
C THR A 268 14.25 -4.49 -22.43
N GLY A 269 13.84 -4.40 -21.16
CA GLY A 269 14.51 -3.58 -20.15
C GLY A 269 14.37 -2.07 -20.41
N LYS A 270 13.42 -1.67 -21.27
CA LYS A 270 13.26 -0.27 -21.69
C LYS A 270 12.22 0.44 -20.84
N LEU A 271 12.53 1.66 -20.45
CA LEU A 271 11.59 2.60 -19.84
C LEU A 271 10.53 3.00 -20.89
N LEU A 272 9.28 2.63 -20.65
CA LEU A 272 8.17 3.01 -21.54
C LEU A 272 7.74 4.46 -21.33
N GLY A 273 7.93 4.99 -20.12
CA GLY A 273 7.67 6.40 -19.80
C GLY A 273 7.30 6.66 -18.34
N CYS A 274 7.38 7.93 -17.94
CA CYS A 274 6.97 8.40 -16.61
C CYS A 274 5.52 8.90 -16.61
N PHE A 275 4.86 8.81 -15.46
CA PHE A 275 3.52 9.38 -15.27
C PHE A 275 3.58 10.88 -14.96
N LEU A 276 2.62 11.65 -15.48
CA LEU A 276 2.59 13.12 -15.44
C LEU A 276 1.90 13.66 -14.18
N GLY A 277 2.68 14.13 -13.20
CA GLY A 277 2.13 14.73 -11.97
C GLY A 277 2.76 14.14 -10.71
N LYS A 278 4.08 14.26 -10.62
CA LYS A 278 4.94 13.66 -9.60
C LYS A 278 4.34 13.71 -8.18
N CYS A 279 4.45 12.60 -7.45
CA CYS A 279 4.09 12.56 -6.03
C CYS A 279 5.11 13.38 -5.22
N SER A 280 4.65 14.12 -4.21
CA SER A 280 5.52 14.97 -3.40
C SER A 280 6.16 14.18 -2.26
N GLY A 281 6.97 13.17 -2.59
CA GLY A 281 7.68 12.35 -1.62
C GLY A 281 7.65 10.86 -1.98
N SER A 282 8.24 10.03 -1.12
CA SER A 282 8.38 8.59 -1.36
C SER A 282 7.03 7.92 -1.60
N ILE A 283 6.93 7.21 -2.73
CA ILE A 283 5.83 6.27 -3.00
C ILE A 283 6.04 5.07 -2.08
N LYS A 284 4.99 4.65 -1.38
CA LYS A 284 5.02 3.55 -0.41
C LYS A 284 4.34 2.30 -0.94
N SER A 285 3.23 2.47 -1.64
CA SER A 285 2.50 1.38 -2.28
C SER A 285 1.94 1.82 -3.61
N ILE A 286 1.87 0.87 -4.54
CA ILE A 286 1.24 1.00 -5.84
C ILE A 286 0.33 -0.21 -5.98
N ALA A 287 -0.91 0.02 -6.39
CA ALA A 287 -1.86 -1.02 -6.72
C ALA A 287 -2.31 -0.83 -8.17
N ARG A 288 -2.40 -1.93 -8.91
CA ARG A 288 -2.92 -2.00 -10.27
C ARG A 288 -4.33 -2.60 -10.20
N HIS A 289 -5.31 -1.93 -10.79
CA HIS A 289 -6.66 -2.51 -10.90
C HIS A 289 -6.65 -3.72 -11.85
N PRO A 290 -7.26 -4.86 -11.51
CA PRO A 290 -7.18 -6.07 -12.34
C PRO A 290 -7.86 -5.93 -13.71
N GLU A 291 -9.01 -5.25 -13.79
CA GLU A 291 -9.78 -5.13 -15.05
C GLU A 291 -9.58 -3.79 -15.81
N HIS A 292 -9.80 -2.65 -15.15
CA HIS A 292 -9.67 -1.33 -15.76
C HIS A 292 -8.22 -0.86 -15.84
N PRO A 293 -7.80 -0.03 -16.82
CA PRO A 293 -6.42 0.47 -16.99
C PRO A 293 -6.04 1.60 -16.02
N VAL A 294 -6.26 1.39 -14.71
CA VAL A 294 -6.03 2.38 -13.65
C VAL A 294 -4.99 1.92 -12.62
N ILE A 295 -4.11 2.82 -12.21
CA ILE A 295 -3.15 2.61 -11.12
C ILE A 295 -3.44 3.57 -9.99
N ALA A 296 -3.44 3.05 -8.76
CA ALA A 296 -3.42 3.87 -7.56
C ALA A 296 -2.03 3.90 -6.95
N SER A 297 -1.63 5.07 -6.47
CA SER A 297 -0.35 5.27 -5.79
C SER A 297 -0.55 6.07 -4.51
N CYS A 298 0.16 5.70 -3.45
CA CYS A 298 0.17 6.43 -2.20
C CYS A 298 1.58 6.59 -1.65
N GLY A 299 1.77 7.58 -0.77
CA GLY A 299 3.09 7.87 -0.22
C GLY A 299 3.08 8.81 0.98
N LEU A 300 4.22 9.46 1.18
CA LEU A 300 4.45 10.38 2.31
C LEU A 300 3.74 11.73 2.17
N ASP A 301 3.17 12.07 1.02
CA ASP A 301 2.47 13.34 0.83
C ASP A 301 1.01 13.33 1.28
N SER A 302 0.51 12.20 1.80
CA SER A 302 -0.88 12.05 2.26
C SER A 302 -1.95 12.18 1.17
N TYR A 303 -1.55 12.05 -0.10
CA TYR A 303 -2.46 11.98 -1.23
C TYR A 303 -2.58 10.52 -1.71
N LEU A 304 -3.80 10.14 -2.07
CA LEU A 304 -4.04 8.99 -2.93
C LEU A 304 -4.23 9.50 -4.35
N ARG A 305 -3.42 9.03 -5.30
CA ARG A 305 -3.49 9.44 -6.71
C ARG A 305 -3.88 8.27 -7.60
N PHE A 306 -4.75 8.55 -8.55
CA PHE A 306 -5.18 7.63 -9.59
C PHE A 306 -4.65 8.07 -10.95
N TRP A 307 -4.14 7.10 -11.69
CA TRP A 307 -3.44 7.30 -12.94
C TRP A 307 -4.08 6.44 -14.02
N ASP A 308 -4.28 7.01 -15.20
CA ASP A 308 -4.60 6.22 -16.38
C ASP A 308 -3.30 5.70 -17.01
N ILE A 309 -3.26 4.41 -17.30
CA ILE A 309 -2.10 3.72 -17.86
C ILE A 309 -1.86 4.11 -19.31
N LYS A 310 -2.95 4.30 -20.08
CA LYS A 310 -2.86 4.57 -21.52
C LYS A 310 -2.35 5.98 -21.77
N SER A 311 -2.95 6.98 -21.13
CA SER A 311 -2.53 8.37 -21.26
C SER A 311 -1.34 8.75 -20.36
N ARG A 312 -1.06 7.98 -19.30
CA ARG A 312 -0.08 8.29 -18.24
C ARG A 312 -0.37 9.60 -17.51
N GLN A 313 -1.62 10.04 -17.54
CA GLN A 313 -2.07 11.27 -16.90
C GLN A 313 -2.69 10.99 -15.54
N LEU A 314 -2.62 11.99 -14.67
CA LEU A 314 -3.30 12.00 -13.39
C LEU A 314 -4.80 12.14 -13.62
N LEU A 315 -5.58 11.11 -13.27
CA LEU A 315 -7.04 11.16 -13.34
C LEU A 315 -7.61 11.94 -12.16
N SER A 316 -7.14 11.63 -10.95
CA SER A 316 -7.60 12.31 -9.74
C SER A 316 -6.61 12.16 -8.59
N ALA A 317 -6.71 13.07 -7.63
CA ALA A 317 -5.95 13.07 -6.38
C ALA A 317 -6.88 13.38 -5.20
N VAL A 318 -6.85 12.54 -4.17
CA VAL A 318 -7.62 12.70 -2.94
C VAL A 318 -6.68 13.01 -1.79
N PHE A 319 -6.88 14.14 -1.12
CA PHE A 319 -6.11 14.47 0.07
C PHE A 319 -6.72 13.83 1.32
N LEU A 320 -5.91 13.05 2.04
CA LEU A 320 -6.39 12.23 3.16
C LEU A 320 -5.86 12.68 4.53
N LYS A 321 -5.13 13.81 4.61
CA LYS A 321 -4.56 14.39 5.84
C LYS A 321 -3.59 13.50 6.63
N GLN A 322 -3.33 12.27 6.19
CA GLN A 322 -2.47 11.30 6.86
C GLN A 322 -1.64 10.53 5.84
N HIS A 323 -0.42 10.14 6.23
CA HIS A 323 0.44 9.30 5.42
C HIS A 323 -0.18 7.91 5.24
N LEU A 324 -0.18 7.43 4.00
CA LEU A 324 -0.68 6.11 3.66
C LEU A 324 0.48 5.11 3.59
N THR A 325 0.22 3.88 4.04
CA THR A 325 1.18 2.78 4.00
C THR A 325 0.90 1.84 2.85
N ASN A 326 -0.37 1.49 2.64
CA ASN A 326 -0.79 0.52 1.63
C ASN A 326 -2.06 0.96 0.90
N VAL A 327 -2.29 0.39 -0.29
CA VAL A 327 -3.49 0.59 -1.12
C VAL A 327 -3.88 -0.76 -1.70
N VAL A 328 -5.18 -1.04 -1.72
CA VAL A 328 -5.74 -2.25 -2.29
C VAL A 328 -7.00 -1.86 -3.06
N PHE A 329 -7.27 -2.55 -4.17
CA PHE A 329 -8.50 -2.38 -4.95
C PHE A 329 -9.48 -3.50 -4.63
N ASP A 330 -10.75 -3.15 -4.57
CA ASP A 330 -11.87 -4.07 -4.70
C ASP A 330 -12.39 -3.94 -6.14
N SER A 331 -12.35 -5.01 -6.94
CA SER A 331 -12.75 -4.96 -8.35
C SER A 331 -14.18 -5.45 -8.59
N ASN A 332 -14.78 -6.14 -7.62
CA ASN A 332 -16.16 -6.65 -7.75
C ASN A 332 -17.21 -5.65 -7.25
N PHE A 333 -16.81 -4.46 -6.80
CA PHE A 333 -17.73 -3.41 -6.39
C PHE A 333 -18.64 -2.99 -7.57
N SER A 334 -19.91 -3.37 -7.49
CA SER A 334 -20.96 -2.94 -8.42
C SER A 334 -21.97 -2.07 -7.68
N ASP A 335 -22.45 -1.00 -8.34
CA ASP A 335 -23.40 -0.04 -7.75
C ASP A 335 -24.76 -0.70 -7.33
N GLU A 336 -25.02 -1.95 -7.71
CA GLU A 336 -26.29 -2.63 -7.45
C GLU A 336 -26.47 -3.10 -6.01
N GLU A 337 -25.40 -3.36 -5.24
CA GLU A 337 -25.52 -3.89 -3.88
C GLU A 337 -25.97 -2.85 -2.83
N VAL A 338 -25.75 -1.55 -3.08
CA VAL A 338 -26.15 -0.50 -2.12
C VAL A 338 -27.64 -0.17 -2.20
N ALA A 339 -28.31 -0.46 -3.32
CA ALA A 339 -29.75 -0.23 -3.48
C ALA A 339 -30.60 -1.21 -2.66
N GLY A 340 -30.08 -2.40 -2.33
CA GLY A 340 -30.79 -3.42 -1.56
C GLY A 340 -30.87 -3.15 -0.06
N SER A 341 -29.98 -2.31 0.49
CA SER A 341 -29.97 -1.98 1.93
C SER A 341 -30.89 -0.82 2.32
N ALA A 342 -31.42 -0.07 1.34
CA ALA A 342 -32.26 1.10 1.58
C ALA A 342 -33.75 0.88 1.23
N ALA A 343 -34.13 -0.29 0.74
CA ALA A 343 -35.48 -0.58 0.25
C ALA A 343 -36.41 -1.28 1.26
N ASP A 344 -35.94 -1.56 2.48
CA ASP A 344 -36.73 -2.30 3.50
C ASP A 344 -37.21 -1.42 4.66
N LEU A 345 -37.52 -0.15 4.37
CA LEU A 345 -38.37 0.70 5.21
C LEU A 345 -39.64 1.03 4.44
N THR A 346 -40.65 0.20 4.65
CA THR A 346 -42.03 0.49 4.24
C THR A 346 -42.50 1.78 4.94
N PRO A 347 -43.08 2.76 4.23
CA PRO A 347 -43.68 3.93 4.86
C PRO A 347 -45.11 3.59 5.24
N ASN A 348 -45.32 3.17 6.49
CA ASN A 348 -46.67 3.08 7.07
C ASN A 348 -47.00 4.33 7.90
N GLU A 349 -48.10 4.96 7.48
CA GLU A 349 -49.02 5.81 8.24
C GLU A 349 -48.56 7.20 8.69
N ALA A 350 -49.15 8.19 8.03
CA ALA A 350 -49.20 9.58 8.48
C ALA A 350 -50.22 9.75 9.62
N PRO A 351 -49.93 10.62 10.61
CA PRO A 351 -50.97 11.33 11.32
C PRO A 351 -50.90 12.83 10.99
N ASN A 352 -52.09 13.33 10.68
CA ASN A 352 -52.42 14.71 10.39
C ASN A 352 -52.89 15.36 11.71
N VAL A 353 -52.11 16.25 12.33
CA VAL A 353 -52.63 17.28 13.25
C VAL A 353 -51.69 18.50 13.19
N ASN A 354 -52.18 19.59 12.60
CA ASN A 354 -51.65 20.94 12.79
C ASN A 354 -52.25 21.49 14.09
N GLU A 355 -51.42 21.78 15.09
CA GLU A 355 -51.73 22.79 16.09
C GLU A 355 -50.51 23.70 16.31
N ILE A 356 -50.81 24.98 16.27
CA ILE A 356 -49.93 26.14 16.34
C ILE A 356 -49.69 26.45 17.82
N ILE A 357 -48.43 26.58 18.25
CA ILE A 357 -48.05 27.49 19.34
C ILE A 357 -46.72 28.16 18.96
N VAL A 358 -46.77 29.49 18.99
CA VAL A 358 -45.68 30.46 18.81
C VAL A 358 -45.04 30.73 20.19
N ASP A 359 -43.73 30.99 20.22
CA ASP A 359 -43.03 31.99 21.04
C ASP A 359 -41.52 31.79 20.79
N GLU A 360 -40.89 32.56 19.89
CA GLU A 360 -40.22 33.85 20.15
C GLU A 360 -39.23 33.83 21.33
N GLU A 361 -37.93 33.72 21.00
CA GLU A 361 -36.95 34.65 21.57
C GLU A 361 -35.83 34.96 20.55
N GLU A 362 -35.84 36.25 20.20
CA GLU A 362 -34.86 37.17 19.59
C GLU A 362 -33.45 36.65 19.20
N LEU A 363 -33.03 36.79 17.94
CA LEU A 363 -32.63 37.99 17.20
C LEU A 363 -31.20 38.53 17.54
N MET A 364 -30.34 38.36 16.52
CA MET A 364 -29.47 39.39 15.93
C MET A 364 -28.12 39.72 16.58
N LEU A 365 -27.07 39.68 15.74
CA LEU A 365 -26.29 40.82 15.22
C LEU A 365 -24.89 40.27 14.77
N VAL A 366 -24.21 40.62 13.68
CA VAL A 366 -24.41 41.42 12.46
C VAL A 366 -23.25 41.04 11.52
N LYS A 367 -23.52 40.81 10.23
CA LYS A 367 -22.51 40.83 9.16
C LYS A 367 -22.27 42.28 8.72
N ARG A 368 -20.99 42.65 8.57
CA ARG A 368 -20.41 43.68 7.67
C ARG A 368 -20.92 45.13 7.79
N LYS A 369 -19.98 46.08 7.92
CA LYS A 369 -20.03 47.37 7.18
C LYS A 369 -18.64 47.91 6.84
N LYS A 370 -18.61 48.53 5.65
CA LYS A 370 -17.48 49.13 4.91
C LYS A 370 -17.21 50.59 5.35
N ALA A 371 -15.93 50.98 5.23
CA ALA A 371 -15.38 52.23 4.69
C ALA A 371 -15.53 53.59 5.41
N SER A 372 -14.38 54.27 5.66
CA SER A 372 -13.90 55.55 5.08
C SER A 372 -12.88 56.22 6.03
N LYS A 373 -11.59 56.32 5.63
CA LYS A 373 -10.83 57.52 5.18
C LYS A 373 -10.72 58.65 6.21
N GLU A 374 -9.50 58.90 6.71
CA GLU A 374 -8.78 60.19 6.51
C GLU A 374 -7.31 60.15 6.96
N HIS A 375 -6.58 61.20 6.60
CA HIS A 375 -5.16 61.26 6.23
C HIS A 375 -4.32 62.01 7.28
N ASN A 376 -3.12 61.51 7.60
CA ASN A 376 -1.90 62.25 8.04
C ASN A 376 -0.86 61.16 8.41
N GLY A 377 0.43 61.17 8.10
CA GLY A 377 1.38 62.18 7.66
C GLY A 377 2.75 61.72 8.23
N SER A 378 3.82 61.81 7.42
CA SER A 378 5.26 61.77 7.80
C SER A 378 6.08 60.45 7.80
N LYS A 379 6.92 60.34 6.76
CA LYS A 379 8.41 60.22 6.74
C LYS A 379 9.14 59.24 7.69
N LYS A 380 9.84 58.24 7.12
CA LYS A 380 11.34 58.09 7.03
C LYS A 380 11.73 56.64 6.69
N VAL A 381 12.25 56.40 5.48
CA VAL A 381 13.67 56.12 5.12
C VAL A 381 14.20 54.72 5.51
N LYS A 382 14.50 53.95 4.44
CA LYS A 382 15.31 52.73 4.40
C LYS A 382 16.78 53.02 4.76
N SER A 383 17.45 52.09 5.44
CA SER A 383 18.91 51.96 5.36
C SER A 383 19.34 50.52 5.09
N LYS A 384 19.83 50.29 3.87
CA LYS A 384 20.78 49.23 3.50
C LYS A 384 22.15 49.58 4.11
N LYS A 385 22.88 48.60 4.66
CA LYS A 385 24.33 48.70 4.83
C LYS A 385 25.01 47.55 4.07
N LYS A 386 25.66 47.93 2.96
CA LYS A 386 26.74 47.17 2.30
C LYS A 386 28.02 47.36 3.13
N SER A 387 28.86 46.34 3.24
CA SER A 387 30.31 46.53 3.38
C SER A 387 30.99 46.11 2.07
N LYS A 388 31.92 46.96 1.62
CA LYS A 388 32.69 46.85 0.37
C LYS A 388 34.13 46.42 0.69
N ARG A 389 34.65 45.66 -0.26
CA ARG A 389 36.02 45.23 -0.56
C ARG A 389 36.99 46.41 -0.84
N LEU A 390 38.28 46.24 -0.50
CA LEU A 390 39.49 46.81 -1.13
C LEU A 390 40.62 45.76 -0.95
N LYS A 391 41.22 45.16 -1.99
CA LYS A 391 42.39 45.61 -2.81
C LYS A 391 43.64 45.92 -1.96
N GLY A 392 44.85 45.42 -2.27
CA GLY A 392 45.31 44.70 -3.46
C GLY A 392 46.76 44.21 -3.35
N GLU A 393 47.29 43.75 -4.52
CA GLU A 393 48.71 43.63 -4.94
C GLU A 393 49.65 42.70 -4.14
N SER A 394 50.66 41.99 -4.66
CA SER A 394 51.17 41.63 -5.99
C SER A 394 52.48 40.80 -5.76
N ILE A 395 52.96 40.02 -6.77
CA ILE A 395 54.35 39.49 -6.93
C ILE A 395 54.73 38.33 -6.00
N ASP A 396 55.57 37.32 -6.30
CA ASP A 396 56.06 36.54 -7.45
C ASP A 396 56.96 35.45 -6.78
N VAL A 397 57.35 34.43 -7.56
CA VAL A 397 58.61 33.66 -7.45
C VAL A 397 58.64 32.38 -6.57
N LEU A 398 59.00 31.31 -7.29
CA LEU A 398 59.60 30.00 -6.96
C LEU A 398 58.70 28.88 -6.40
#